data_AF-A0A7K9QZ75-F1
#
_entry.id   AF-A0A7K9QZ75-F1
#
_cell.length_a   1.000
_cell.length_b   1.000
_cell.length_c   1.000
_cell.angle_alpha   90.00
_cell.angle_beta   90.00
_cell.angle_gamma   90.00
#
_symmetry.space_group_name_H-M   'P 1'
#
loop_
_entity.id
_entity.type
_entity.pdbx_description
1 polymer ?
#
loop_
_entity_poly.entity_id
_entity_poly.type
_entity_poly.pdbx_seq_one_letter_code
_entity_poly.pdbx_strand_id
1 'polypeptide(L)'
;QTQPVPNPISYFMHRSPWWFHRFETLVNHAVELVVPFFLLLGHRMSALHGLLQILFQVLLIISGNLSFLNWLTMVPSLACFDDASLGLLFGSRLKERAARLQLPAAQGERISLGSCVRRVLNISLGLLITYLSIPVVLNLLSSRQVMNTSFNPLRIVNTYGAFGSITKERTEIILQGTSSLDPNDPTAVWEEFEFKCKPGDLRRRPCFISPYHYRLDWLMWFAAFQ
;
A
#
# COMPACT_ATOMS: atom_id res chain seq x y z
N GLN A 1 -8.30 -18.25 -0.72
CA GLN A 1 -9.11 -17.41 0.20
C GLN A 1 -8.27 -16.98 1.40
N THR A 2 -7.24 -16.15 1.20
CA THR A 2 -6.32 -15.73 2.29
C THR A 2 -6.31 -14.24 2.55
N GLN A 3 -6.96 -13.43 1.69
CA GLN A 3 -7.07 -11.99 1.90
C GLN A 3 -7.91 -11.70 3.15
N PRO A 4 -7.55 -10.68 3.98
CA PRO A 4 -8.28 -10.36 5.19
C PRO A 4 -9.77 -10.11 4.93
N VAL A 5 -10.05 -9.23 3.95
CA VAL A 5 -11.40 -8.89 3.50
C VAL A 5 -11.41 -9.03 1.97
N PRO A 6 -11.90 -10.14 1.40
CA PRO A 6 -11.99 -10.29 -0.06
C PRO A 6 -13.04 -9.34 -0.63
N ASN A 7 -12.88 -8.96 -1.89
CA ASN A 7 -13.88 -8.20 -2.64
C ASN A 7 -14.62 -9.12 -3.64
N PRO A 8 -15.67 -8.64 -4.34
CA PRO A 8 -16.38 -9.45 -5.34
C PRO A 8 -15.51 -10.04 -6.44
N ILE A 9 -14.47 -9.32 -6.86
CA ILE A 9 -13.59 -9.69 -7.97
C ILE A 9 -12.58 -10.76 -7.52
N SER A 10 -12.18 -10.73 -6.25
CA SER A 10 -11.24 -11.69 -5.67
C SER A 10 -11.66 -13.14 -5.88
N TYR A 11 -12.97 -13.44 -5.89
CA TYR A 11 -13.48 -14.77 -6.18
C TYR A 11 -13.14 -15.25 -7.60
N PHE A 12 -13.36 -14.39 -8.60
CA PHE A 12 -13.08 -14.72 -10.00
C PHE A 12 -11.58 -14.84 -10.25
N MET A 13 -10.78 -13.93 -9.68
CA MET A 13 -9.33 -13.99 -9.78
C MET A 13 -8.76 -15.24 -9.11
N HIS A 14 -9.31 -15.65 -7.96
CA HIS A 14 -8.87 -16.87 -7.29
C HIS A 14 -9.12 -18.14 -8.13
N ARG A 15 -10.20 -18.17 -8.92
CA ARG A 15 -10.53 -19.30 -9.80
C ARG A 15 -9.78 -19.30 -11.14
N SER A 16 -8.93 -18.30 -11.39
CA SER A 16 -8.12 -18.26 -12.60
C SER A 16 -7.12 -19.43 -12.66
N PRO A 17 -6.64 -19.78 -13.87
CA PRO A 17 -5.68 -20.88 -14.05
C PRO A 17 -4.36 -20.66 -13.30
N TRP A 18 -3.67 -21.75 -12.94
CA TRP A 18 -2.41 -21.68 -12.18
C TRP A 18 -1.32 -20.82 -12.84
N TRP A 19 -1.26 -20.76 -14.17
CA TRP A 19 -0.26 -19.97 -14.88
C TRP A 19 -0.49 -18.46 -14.69
N PHE A 20 -1.74 -18.05 -14.50
CA PHE A 20 -2.11 -16.66 -14.23
C PHE A 20 -1.59 -16.24 -12.86
N HIS A 21 -1.76 -17.07 -11.83
CA HIS A 21 -1.20 -16.82 -10.49
C HIS A 21 0.34 -16.74 -10.49
N ARG A 22 1.02 -17.55 -11.31
CA ARG A 22 2.48 -17.43 -11.47
C ARG A 22 2.88 -16.13 -12.16
N PHE A 23 2.12 -15.71 -13.16
CA PHE A 23 2.31 -14.44 -13.83
C PHE A 23 2.10 -13.25 -12.87
N GLU A 24 1.04 -13.25 -12.08
CA GLU A 24 0.79 -12.24 -11.04
C GLU A 24 1.98 -12.15 -10.06
N THR A 25 2.48 -13.29 -9.61
CA THR A 25 3.65 -13.35 -8.72
C THR A 25 4.88 -12.73 -9.38
N LEU A 26 5.15 -13.05 -10.65
CA LEU A 26 6.28 -12.49 -11.38
C LEU A 26 6.14 -10.97 -11.56
N VAL A 27 4.94 -10.49 -11.93
CA VAL A 27 4.64 -9.06 -12.06
C VAL A 27 4.84 -8.35 -10.72
N ASN A 28 4.38 -8.94 -9.61
CA ASN A 28 4.61 -8.40 -8.27
C ASN A 28 6.11 -8.20 -8.01
N HIS A 29 6.93 -9.22 -8.23
CA HIS A 29 8.38 -9.11 -8.03
C HIS A 29 9.01 -8.07 -8.96
N ALA A 30 8.59 -7.99 -10.22
CA ALA A 30 9.11 -6.99 -11.15
C ALA A 30 8.76 -5.56 -10.71
N VAL A 31 7.50 -5.31 -10.32
CA VAL A 31 7.03 -3.98 -9.90
C VAL A 31 7.60 -3.57 -8.55
N GLU A 32 7.77 -4.51 -7.60
CA GLU A 32 8.27 -4.19 -6.27
C GLU A 32 9.79 -4.14 -6.18
N LEU A 33 10.51 -4.93 -6.99
CA LEU A 33 11.97 -5.03 -6.90
C LEU A 33 12.71 -4.34 -8.04
N VAL A 34 12.18 -4.33 -9.27
CA VAL A 34 12.90 -3.79 -10.44
C VAL A 34 12.48 -2.35 -10.74
N VAL A 35 11.17 -2.11 -10.79
CA VAL A 35 10.62 -0.79 -11.17
C VAL A 35 11.12 0.36 -10.29
N PRO A 36 11.32 0.24 -8.95
CA PRO A 36 11.83 1.35 -8.13
C PRO A 36 13.17 1.92 -8.61
N PHE A 37 14.03 1.10 -9.22
CA PHE A 37 15.31 1.55 -9.76
C PHE A 37 15.17 2.49 -10.96
N PHE A 38 14.00 2.52 -11.62
CA PHE A 38 13.75 3.43 -12.74
C PHE A 38 13.78 4.91 -12.31
N LEU A 39 13.54 5.20 -11.02
CA LEU A 39 13.72 6.54 -10.46
C LEU A 39 15.14 7.08 -10.65
N LEU A 40 16.14 6.20 -10.75
CA LEU A 40 17.55 6.56 -10.91
C LEU A 40 17.96 6.71 -12.39
N LEU A 41 17.13 6.27 -13.34
CA LEU A 41 17.47 6.18 -14.77
C LEU A 41 17.03 7.41 -15.60
N GLY A 42 16.64 8.49 -14.93
CA GLY A 42 16.29 9.77 -15.54
C GLY A 42 14.78 10.00 -15.72
N HIS A 43 14.43 11.13 -16.33
CA HIS A 43 13.05 11.66 -16.34
C HIS A 43 12.01 10.69 -16.93
N ARG A 44 12.26 10.16 -18.12
CA ARG A 44 11.31 9.26 -18.80
C ARG A 44 11.07 7.97 -18.01
N MET A 45 12.12 7.44 -17.39
CA MET A 45 12.03 6.23 -16.59
C MET A 45 11.34 6.49 -15.24
N SER A 46 11.55 7.66 -14.64
CA SER A 46 10.79 8.12 -13.47
C SER A 46 9.29 8.19 -13.78
N ALA A 47 8.90 8.81 -14.89
CA ALA A 47 7.50 8.85 -15.30
C ALA A 47 6.91 7.44 -15.54
N LEU A 48 7.68 6.54 -16.17
CA LEU A 48 7.29 5.13 -16.33
C LEU A 48 7.13 4.42 -14.99
N HIS A 49 8.03 4.65 -14.02
CA HIS A 49 7.89 4.16 -12.66
C HIS A 49 6.57 4.61 -12.02
N GLY A 50 6.30 5.92 -12.06
CA GLY A 50 5.07 6.47 -11.50
C GLY A 50 3.82 5.83 -12.11
N LEU A 51 3.81 5.65 -13.43
CA LEU A 51 2.71 5.02 -14.15
C LEU A 51 2.52 3.55 -13.74
N LEU A 52 3.59 2.77 -13.72
CA LEU A 52 3.56 1.36 -13.36
C LEU A 52 3.12 1.16 -11.91
N GLN A 53 3.61 1.99 -10.98
CA GLN A 53 3.19 1.95 -9.58
C GLN A 53 1.71 2.30 -9.41
N ILE A 54 1.23 3.37 -10.06
CA ILE A 54 -0.19 3.73 -10.00
C ILE A 54 -1.07 2.62 -10.57
N LEU A 55 -0.71 2.08 -11.75
CA LEU A 55 -1.45 0.99 -12.36
C LEU A 55 -1.49 -0.24 -11.45
N PHE A 56 -0.36 -0.58 -10.84
CA PHE A 56 -0.26 -1.69 -9.91
C PHE A 56 -1.16 -1.49 -8.68
N GLN A 57 -1.15 -0.31 -8.06
CA GLN A 57 -2.03 0.01 -6.94
C GLN A 57 -3.51 0.00 -7.32
N VAL A 58 -3.87 0.49 -8.52
CA VAL A 58 -5.25 0.41 -9.04
C VAL A 58 -5.69 -1.04 -9.22
N LEU A 59 -4.83 -1.91 -9.76
CA LEU A 59 -5.10 -3.33 -9.88
C LEU A 59 -5.31 -3.99 -8.51
N LEU A 60 -4.51 -3.65 -7.50
CA LEU A 60 -4.68 -4.12 -6.13
C LEU A 60 -6.00 -3.65 -5.48
N ILE A 61 -6.43 -2.42 -5.77
CA ILE A 61 -7.73 -1.89 -5.31
C ILE A 61 -8.88 -2.65 -5.96
N ILE A 62 -8.76 -3.00 -7.25
CA ILE A 62 -9.79 -3.74 -7.98
C ILE A 62 -9.80 -5.22 -7.56
N SER A 63 -8.64 -5.82 -7.27
CA SER A 63 -8.52 -7.25 -6.97
C SER A 63 -8.75 -7.62 -5.50
N GLY A 64 -8.62 -6.66 -4.57
CA GLY A 64 -8.81 -6.89 -3.14
C GLY A 64 -9.31 -5.67 -2.37
N ASN A 65 -9.32 -5.74 -1.04
CA ASN A 65 -9.69 -4.62 -0.16
C ASN A 65 -8.52 -4.24 0.79
N LEU A 66 -7.40 -3.82 0.22
CA LEU A 66 -6.24 -3.31 0.96
C LEU A 66 -6.44 -1.86 1.48
N SER A 67 -7.67 -1.33 1.36
CA SER A 67 -8.12 -0.08 1.98
C SER A 67 -7.35 1.16 1.50
N PHE A 68 -7.28 2.22 2.32
CA PHE A 68 -6.63 3.49 2.02
C PHE A 68 -5.12 3.38 1.75
N LEU A 69 -4.47 2.25 2.08
CA LEU A 69 -3.02 2.08 1.90
C LEU A 69 -2.60 2.14 0.42
N ASN A 70 -3.39 1.56 -0.49
CA ASN A 70 -3.12 1.67 -1.93
C ASN A 70 -3.21 3.12 -2.41
N TRP A 71 -4.13 3.89 -1.84
CA TRP A 71 -4.28 5.30 -2.18
C TRP A 71 -3.10 6.13 -1.68
N LEU A 72 -2.62 5.87 -0.46
CA LEU A 72 -1.43 6.54 0.08
C LEU A 72 -0.16 6.21 -0.73
N THR A 73 -0.02 4.99 -1.22
CA THR A 73 1.14 4.59 -2.05
C THR A 73 1.09 5.18 -3.45
N MET A 74 -0.09 5.50 -3.99
CA MET A 74 -0.21 6.23 -5.24
C MET A 74 0.26 7.69 -5.14
N VAL A 75 0.11 8.35 -3.99
CA VAL A 75 0.43 9.79 -3.85
C VAL A 75 1.90 10.12 -4.17
N PRO A 76 2.93 9.44 -3.62
CA PRO A 76 4.32 9.68 -4.00
C PRO A 76 4.60 9.41 -5.49
N SER A 77 3.88 8.48 -6.10
CA SER A 77 4.04 8.15 -7.53
C SER A 77 3.61 9.30 -8.44
N LEU A 78 2.70 10.17 -7.98
CA LEU A 78 2.33 11.39 -8.71
C LEU A 78 3.49 12.38 -8.84
N ALA A 79 4.44 12.39 -7.89
CA ALA A 79 5.61 13.27 -7.96
C ALA A 79 6.62 12.84 -9.04
N CYS A 80 6.41 11.70 -9.68
CA CYS A 80 7.28 11.21 -10.75
C CYS A 80 6.99 11.86 -12.12
N PHE A 81 5.86 12.57 -12.25
CA PHE A 81 5.44 13.22 -13.50
C PHE A 81 5.78 14.71 -13.51
N ASP A 82 6.09 15.24 -14.68
CA ASP A 82 6.29 16.67 -14.90
C ASP A 82 4.99 17.41 -15.24
N ASP A 83 5.06 18.74 -15.21
CA ASP A 83 3.96 19.63 -15.58
C ASP A 83 3.45 19.37 -17.01
N ALA A 84 4.33 18.95 -17.93
CA ALA A 84 3.97 18.61 -19.29
C ALA A 84 3.09 17.34 -19.36
N SER A 85 3.48 16.28 -18.64
CA SER A 85 2.72 15.03 -18.57
C SER A 85 1.36 15.22 -17.88
N LEU A 86 1.33 15.98 -16.79
CA LEU A 86 0.10 16.26 -16.04
C LEU A 86 -0.76 17.35 -16.70
N GLY A 87 -0.20 18.11 -17.65
CA GLY A 87 -0.90 19.20 -18.33
C GLY A 87 -2.23 18.76 -18.94
N LEU A 88 -2.36 17.52 -19.41
CA LEU A 88 -3.63 17.00 -19.96
C LEU A 88 -4.81 17.06 -18.96
N LEU A 89 -4.54 17.02 -17.66
CA LEU A 89 -5.56 17.06 -16.62
C LEU A 89 -6.06 18.48 -16.29
N PHE A 90 -5.36 19.51 -16.76
CA PHE A 90 -5.63 20.91 -16.40
C PHE A 90 -6.09 21.75 -17.59
N GLY A 91 -6.96 22.72 -17.33
CA GLY A 91 -7.47 23.66 -18.35
C GLY A 91 -6.40 24.63 -18.88
N SER A 92 -6.66 25.23 -20.04
CA SER A 92 -5.73 26.16 -20.74
C SER A 92 -5.23 27.31 -19.86
N ARG A 93 -6.10 27.88 -19.03
CA ARG A 93 -5.74 28.96 -18.10
C ARG A 93 -4.64 28.58 -17.10
N LEU A 94 -4.66 27.34 -16.61
CA LEU A 94 -3.66 26.86 -15.64
C LEU A 94 -2.31 26.60 -16.33
N LYS A 95 -2.37 26.04 -17.55
CA LYS A 95 -1.18 25.83 -18.40
C LYS A 95 -0.48 27.14 -18.73
N GLU A 96 -1.24 28.18 -19.11
CA GLU A 96 -0.67 29.50 -19.41
C GLU A 96 -0.04 30.14 -18.18
N ARG A 97 -0.65 30.01 -17.00
CA ARG A 97 -0.07 30.51 -15.74
C ARG A 97 1.24 29.78 -15.41
N ALA A 98 1.27 28.45 -15.50
CA ALA A 98 2.47 27.67 -15.27
C ALA A 98 3.59 28.04 -16.26
N ALA A 99 3.27 28.16 -17.55
CA ALA A 99 4.22 28.57 -18.58
C ALA A 99 4.80 29.97 -18.32
N ARG A 100 3.99 30.94 -17.85
CA ARG A 100 4.47 32.27 -17.46
C ARG A 100 5.42 32.23 -16.27
N LEU A 101 5.19 31.36 -15.30
CA LEU A 101 6.06 31.18 -14.13
C LEU A 101 7.39 30.50 -14.47
N GLN A 102 7.39 29.66 -15.51
CA GLN A 102 8.58 28.96 -16.02
C GLN A 102 9.44 29.81 -16.97
N LEU A 103 8.94 30.98 -17.42
CA LEU A 103 9.75 31.90 -18.22
C LEU A 103 11.00 32.29 -17.42
N PRO A 104 12.21 32.06 -17.96
CA PRO A 104 13.43 32.37 -17.24
C PRO A 104 13.44 33.86 -16.92
N ALA A 105 13.54 34.20 -15.64
CA ALA A 105 13.84 35.56 -15.25
C ALA A 105 15.15 35.95 -15.94
N ALA A 106 15.17 37.08 -16.66
CA ALA A 106 16.28 37.55 -17.49
C ALA A 106 17.58 37.87 -16.72
N GLN A 107 17.73 37.39 -15.48
CA GLN A 107 18.89 37.57 -14.62
C GLN A 107 19.64 36.25 -14.56
N GLY A 108 20.84 36.22 -15.16
CA GLY A 108 21.69 35.04 -15.24
C GLY A 108 21.77 34.29 -13.90
N GLU A 109 21.62 32.96 -13.97
CA GLU A 109 21.52 32.06 -12.82
C GLU A 109 22.77 32.15 -11.92
N ARG A 110 22.77 33.10 -10.99
CA ARG A 110 23.61 33.00 -9.81
C ARG A 110 23.02 31.88 -8.96
N ILE A 111 23.83 30.89 -8.60
CA ILE A 111 23.46 29.88 -7.61
C ILE A 111 23.00 30.63 -6.36
N SER A 112 21.68 30.69 -6.17
CA SER A 112 21.09 31.31 -4.99
C SER A 112 21.54 30.55 -3.75
N LEU A 113 21.86 31.26 -2.67
CA LEU A 113 22.19 30.66 -1.38
C LEU A 113 21.13 29.63 -0.96
N GLY A 114 19.85 29.86 -1.30
CA GLY A 114 18.76 28.90 -1.09
C GLY A 114 18.91 27.59 -1.87
N SER A 115 19.42 27.63 -3.10
CA SER A 115 19.69 26.41 -3.89
C SER A 115 20.84 25.59 -3.30
N CYS A 116 21.88 26.26 -2.80
CA CYS A 116 23.00 25.59 -2.11
C CYS A 116 22.52 24.94 -0.81
N VAL A 117 21.81 25.69 0.05
CA VAL A 117 21.24 25.17 1.30
C VAL A 117 20.34 23.97 1.03
N ARG A 118 19.44 24.06 0.04
CA ARG A 118 18.56 22.94 -0.34
C ARG A 118 19.36 21.70 -0.78
N ARG A 119 20.43 21.90 -1.56
CA ARG A 119 21.29 20.79 -2.01
C ARG A 119 22.01 20.13 -0.82
N VAL A 120 22.55 20.92 0.09
CA VAL A 120 23.21 20.42 1.31
C VAL A 120 22.22 19.64 2.17
N LEU A 121 21.02 20.18 2.41
CA LEU A 121 19.96 19.51 3.18
C LEU A 121 19.52 18.20 2.54
N ASN A 122 19.35 18.15 1.22
CA ASN A 122 18.94 16.92 0.53
C ASN A 122 20.04 15.84 0.63
N ILE A 123 21.31 16.23 0.47
CA ILE A 123 22.44 15.31 0.59
C ILE A 123 22.56 14.81 2.04
N SER A 124 22.47 15.70 3.03
CA SER A 124 22.57 15.30 4.44
C SER A 124 21.42 14.40 4.87
N LEU A 125 20.20 14.68 4.41
CA LEU A 125 19.04 13.82 4.64
C LEU A 125 19.23 12.44 4.00
N GLY A 126 19.74 12.38 2.75
CA GLY A 126 20.04 11.12 2.07
C GLY A 126 21.09 10.28 2.79
N LEU A 127 22.17 10.92 3.27
CA LEU A 127 23.21 10.25 4.07
C LEU A 127 22.65 9.74 5.40
N LEU A 128 21.84 10.54 6.09
CA LEU A 128 21.19 10.14 7.34
C LEU A 128 20.29 8.92 7.14
N ILE A 129 19.42 8.94 6.12
CA ILE A 129 18.52 7.80 5.81
C ILE A 129 19.34 6.56 5.45
N THR A 130 20.40 6.71 4.66
CA THR A 130 21.29 5.60 4.29
C THR A 130 21.93 4.97 5.52
N TYR A 131 22.46 5.79 6.43
CA TYR A 131 23.03 5.34 7.69
C TYR A 131 21.99 4.62 8.56
N LEU A 132 20.81 5.21 8.74
CA LEU A 132 19.73 4.61 9.53
C LEU A 132 19.16 3.32 8.91
N SER A 133 19.36 3.10 7.60
CA SER A 133 18.94 1.89 6.89
C SER A 133 19.87 0.70 7.12
N ILE A 134 21.11 0.91 7.57
CA ILE A 134 22.10 -0.18 7.79
C ILE A 134 21.55 -1.29 8.71
N PRO A 135 21.09 -1.01 9.95
CA PRO A 135 20.58 -2.06 10.84
C PRO A 135 19.34 -2.77 10.29
N VAL A 136 18.49 -2.03 9.56
CA VAL A 136 17.28 -2.56 8.92
C VAL A 136 17.65 -3.55 7.81
N VAL A 137 18.57 -3.18 6.92
CA VAL A 137 19.04 -4.05 5.83
C VAL A 137 19.75 -5.29 6.38
N LEU A 138 20.59 -5.14 7.41
CA LEU A 138 21.23 -6.28 8.06
C LEU A 138 20.22 -7.25 8.67
N ASN A 139 19.14 -6.74 9.28
CA ASN A 139 18.05 -7.57 9.78
C ASN A 139 17.31 -8.30 8.64
N LEU A 140 17.01 -7.61 7.53
CA LEU A 140 16.33 -8.21 6.38
C LEU A 140 17.19 -9.27 5.67
N LEU A 141 18.51 -9.14 5.68
CA LEU A 141 19.43 -10.15 5.14
C LEU A 141 19.71 -11.30 6.12
N SER A 142 19.30 -11.17 7.37
CA SER A 142 19.50 -12.22 8.39
C SER A 142 18.53 -13.39 8.19
N SER A 143 18.92 -14.59 8.63
CA SER A 143 18.04 -15.77 8.63
C SER A 143 16.94 -15.72 9.69
N ARG A 144 17.05 -14.81 10.67
CA ARG A 144 16.08 -14.62 11.76
C ARG A 144 15.56 -13.17 11.73
N GLN A 145 14.89 -12.84 10.65
CA GLN A 145 14.33 -11.50 10.44
C GLN A 145 13.32 -11.16 11.53
N VAL A 146 13.53 -10.02 12.19
CA VAL A 146 12.55 -9.46 13.12
C VAL A 146 11.70 -8.44 12.38
N MET A 147 10.39 -8.66 12.34
CA MET A 147 9.40 -7.75 11.74
C MET A 147 8.76 -6.85 12.80
N ASN A 148 8.29 -5.67 12.40
CA ASN A 148 7.62 -4.69 13.28
C ASN A 148 8.46 -4.22 14.47
N THR A 149 9.78 -4.20 14.32
CA THR A 149 10.71 -3.69 15.34
C THR A 149 11.27 -2.32 14.99
N SER A 150 11.62 -1.56 16.03
CA SER A 150 12.25 -0.26 15.91
C SER A 150 13.73 -0.34 16.26
N PHE A 151 14.60 0.13 15.37
CA PHE A 151 16.06 0.06 15.56
C PHE A 151 16.65 1.32 16.17
N ASN A 152 15.88 2.42 16.17
CA ASN A 152 16.32 3.73 16.67
C ASN A 152 15.24 4.37 17.57
N PRO A 153 15.61 5.22 18.56
CA PRO A 153 14.65 5.90 19.43
C PRO A 153 13.66 6.79 18.68
N LEU A 154 14.13 7.44 17.61
CA LEU A 154 13.33 8.36 16.79
C LEU A 154 12.40 7.65 15.79
N ARG A 155 12.51 6.32 15.65
CA ARG A 155 11.65 5.48 14.80
C ARG A 155 11.54 5.92 13.32
N ILE A 156 12.60 6.54 12.78
CA ILE A 156 12.61 7.13 11.44
C ILE A 156 12.65 6.05 10.35
N VAL A 157 13.56 5.08 10.46
CA VAL A 157 13.71 3.95 9.52
C VAL A 157 13.66 2.66 10.30
N ASN A 158 12.68 1.81 9.98
CA ASN A 158 12.36 0.58 10.71
C ASN A 158 11.86 -0.50 9.76
N THR A 159 11.79 -1.74 10.24
CA THR A 159 11.07 -2.81 9.53
C THR A 159 9.60 -2.80 9.93
N TYR A 160 8.73 -2.46 9.00
CA TYR A 160 7.30 -2.68 9.14
C TYR A 160 6.89 -3.80 8.19
N GLY A 161 6.33 -4.86 8.76
CA GLY A 161 5.81 -5.99 8.00
C GLY A 161 4.33 -6.11 8.30
N ALA A 162 3.48 -5.97 7.27
CA ALA A 162 2.07 -6.26 7.43
C ALA A 162 1.85 -7.75 7.73
N PHE A 163 2.65 -8.64 7.13
CA PHE A 163 2.55 -10.09 7.27
C PHE A 163 3.94 -10.73 7.25
N GLY A 164 4.39 -11.29 8.38
CA GLY A 164 5.68 -12.02 8.47
C GLY A 164 5.60 -13.46 7.95
N SER A 165 4.38 -14.01 7.85
CA SER A 165 4.09 -15.31 7.23
C SER A 165 2.68 -15.27 6.66
N ILE A 166 2.39 -16.15 5.69
CA ILE A 166 1.07 -16.28 5.07
C ILE A 166 0.56 -17.69 5.36
N THR A 167 -0.61 -17.80 5.98
CA THR A 167 -1.25 -19.09 6.23
C THR A 167 -1.91 -19.62 4.95
N LYS A 168 -1.93 -20.95 4.81
CA LYS A 168 -2.66 -21.61 3.72
C LYS A 168 -4.15 -21.76 4.04
N GLU A 169 -4.46 -21.89 5.31
CA GLU A 169 -5.80 -22.04 5.85
C GLU A 169 -6.22 -20.76 6.58
N ARG A 170 -7.54 -20.53 6.60
CA ARG A 170 -8.16 -19.35 7.18
C ARG A 170 -9.21 -19.80 8.18
N THR A 171 -8.92 -19.59 9.46
CA THR A 171 -9.89 -19.74 10.54
C THR A 171 -10.67 -18.43 10.65
N GLU A 172 -11.98 -18.50 10.89
CA GLU A 172 -12.82 -17.34 11.10
C GLU A 172 -13.45 -17.40 12.49
N ILE A 173 -13.30 -16.34 13.26
CA ILE A 173 -13.97 -16.20 14.55
C ILE A 173 -15.44 -15.88 14.29
N ILE A 174 -16.31 -16.66 14.91
CA ILE A 174 -17.76 -16.46 14.95
C ILE A 174 -18.08 -15.93 16.35
N LEU A 175 -18.62 -14.71 16.42
CA LEU A 175 -19.12 -14.16 17.67
C LEU A 175 -20.61 -14.44 17.77
N GLN A 176 -21.04 -15.08 18.85
CA GLN A 176 -22.44 -15.38 19.09
C GLN A 176 -22.91 -14.70 20.37
N GLY A 177 -24.18 -14.29 20.37
CA GLY A 177 -24.86 -13.77 21.54
C GLY A 177 -26.19 -14.47 21.73
N THR A 178 -26.67 -14.51 22.97
CA THR A 178 -28.01 -14.98 23.30
C THR A 178 -28.75 -13.92 24.10
N SER A 179 -30.05 -13.80 23.85
CA SER A 179 -30.96 -12.96 24.62
C SER A 179 -31.64 -13.73 25.76
N SER A 180 -31.36 -15.03 25.89
CA SER A 180 -31.84 -15.86 27.00
C SER A 180 -31.28 -15.39 28.34
N LEU A 181 -32.12 -15.43 29.37
CA LEU A 181 -31.73 -15.05 30.74
C LEU A 181 -30.70 -16.01 31.33
N ASP A 182 -30.76 -17.29 30.98
CA ASP A 182 -29.73 -18.29 31.31
C ASP A 182 -29.00 -18.74 30.03
N PRO A 183 -27.72 -18.35 29.84
CA PRO A 183 -26.92 -18.80 28.71
C PRO A 183 -26.64 -20.31 28.67
N ASN A 184 -26.82 -21.02 29.78
CA ASN A 184 -26.58 -22.47 29.87
C ASN A 184 -27.84 -23.30 29.61
N ASP A 185 -29.00 -22.66 29.39
CA ASP A 185 -30.23 -23.35 29.04
C ASP A 185 -30.04 -24.07 27.68
N PRO A 186 -30.32 -25.39 27.58
CA PRO A 186 -30.27 -26.13 26.31
C PRO A 186 -31.16 -25.55 25.21
N THR A 187 -32.17 -24.76 25.57
CA THR A 187 -33.08 -24.08 24.65
C THR A 187 -32.64 -22.67 24.28
N ALA A 188 -31.52 -22.18 24.84
CA ALA A 188 -30.99 -20.86 24.53
C ALA A 188 -30.59 -20.77 23.06
N VAL A 189 -31.15 -19.78 22.37
CA VAL A 189 -30.85 -19.51 20.95
C VAL A 189 -29.62 -18.60 20.90
N TRP A 190 -28.58 -19.07 20.22
CA TRP A 190 -27.36 -18.31 19.96
C TRP A 190 -27.40 -17.75 18.54
N GLU A 191 -27.37 -16.43 18.44
CA GLU A 191 -27.37 -15.70 17.17
C GLU A 191 -25.96 -15.22 16.85
N GLU A 192 -25.52 -15.41 15.60
CA GLU A 192 -24.24 -14.91 15.13
C GLU A 192 -24.31 -13.40 14.87
N PHE A 193 -23.34 -12.66 15.41
CA PHE A 193 -23.14 -11.25 15.08
C PHE A 193 -22.38 -11.12 13.77
N GLU A 194 -23.11 -10.80 12.69
CA GLU A 194 -22.50 -10.50 11.41
C GLU A 194 -21.79 -9.14 11.38
N PHE A 195 -20.58 -9.13 10.82
CA PHE A 195 -19.84 -7.91 10.56
C PHE A 195 -20.23 -7.30 9.20
N LYS A 196 -19.74 -6.08 8.92
CA LYS A 196 -20.12 -5.33 7.71
C LYS A 196 -19.49 -5.89 6.43
N CYS A 197 -18.32 -6.48 6.54
CA CYS A 197 -17.49 -6.85 5.41
C CYS A 197 -16.62 -8.08 5.64
N LYS A 198 -16.40 -8.46 6.90
CA LYS A 198 -15.79 -9.76 7.23
C LYS A 198 -16.61 -10.87 6.55
N PRO A 199 -15.96 -11.85 5.91
CA PRO A 199 -16.62 -13.05 5.44
C PRO A 199 -17.33 -13.80 6.58
N GLY A 200 -18.55 -14.26 6.30
CA GLY A 200 -19.40 -15.01 7.23
C GLY A 200 -20.40 -15.82 6.42
N ASP A 201 -21.62 -15.30 6.26
CA ASP A 201 -22.66 -15.91 5.45
C ASP A 201 -22.19 -16.24 4.02
N LEU A 202 -22.34 -17.51 3.62
CA LEU A 202 -21.98 -18.04 2.31
C LEU A 202 -22.86 -17.50 1.18
N ARG A 203 -24.06 -16.99 1.50
CA ARG A 203 -24.99 -16.41 0.52
C ARG A 203 -24.73 -14.92 0.29
N ARG A 204 -23.97 -14.29 1.18
CA ARG A 204 -23.67 -12.86 1.11
C ARG A 204 -22.52 -12.58 0.15
N ARG A 205 -22.76 -11.65 -0.79
CA ARG A 205 -21.71 -11.16 -1.68
C ARG A 205 -20.68 -10.35 -0.87
N PRO A 206 -19.35 -10.56 -1.09
CA PRO A 206 -18.33 -9.72 -0.46
C PRO A 206 -18.52 -8.24 -0.80
N CYS A 207 -18.13 -7.35 0.10
CA CYS A 207 -18.26 -5.91 -0.10
C CYS A 207 -17.03 -5.33 -0.85
N PHE A 208 -17.22 -4.18 -1.48
CA PHE A 208 -16.13 -3.33 -1.95
C PHE A 208 -16.00 -2.16 -0.95
N ILE A 209 -14.92 -2.12 -0.16
CA ILE A 209 -14.76 -1.10 0.91
C ILE A 209 -13.84 0.04 0.52
N SER A 210 -12.93 -0.16 -0.44
CA SER A 210 -11.93 0.84 -0.80
C SER A 210 -12.60 2.17 -1.16
N PRO A 211 -12.13 3.33 -0.62
CA PRO A 211 -10.91 3.54 0.17
C PRO A 211 -11.05 3.34 1.69
N TYR A 212 -12.23 2.99 2.20
CA TYR A 212 -12.50 2.90 3.63
C TYR A 212 -11.93 1.64 4.29
N HIS A 213 -11.71 1.71 5.61
CA HIS A 213 -11.19 0.62 6.43
C HIS A 213 -12.11 0.27 7.59
N TYR A 214 -12.84 -0.86 7.52
CA TYR A 214 -13.51 -1.40 8.70
C TYR A 214 -12.49 -2.13 9.56
N ARG A 215 -11.91 -1.38 10.50
CA ARG A 215 -10.80 -1.84 11.35
C ARG A 215 -11.17 -3.09 12.16
N LEU A 216 -12.39 -3.15 12.70
CA LEU A 216 -12.83 -4.30 13.49
C LEU A 216 -12.90 -5.57 12.64
N ASP A 217 -13.56 -5.51 11.49
CA ASP A 217 -13.68 -6.61 10.52
C ASP A 217 -12.30 -7.12 10.08
N TRP A 218 -11.36 -6.22 9.84
CA TRP A 218 -9.98 -6.56 9.48
C TRP A 218 -9.22 -7.19 10.65
N LEU A 219 -9.41 -6.69 11.88
CA LEU A 219 -8.78 -7.25 13.08
C LEU A 219 -9.32 -8.65 13.44
N MET A 220 -10.57 -8.97 13.10
CA MET A 220 -11.10 -10.33 13.31
C MET A 220 -10.33 -11.39 12.52
N TRP A 221 -9.80 -11.02 11.35
CA TRP A 221 -8.91 -11.90 10.60
C TRP A 221 -7.57 -12.11 11.33
N PHE A 222 -7.01 -11.10 12.00
CA PHE A 222 -5.81 -11.26 12.83
C PHE A 222 -6.07 -12.05 14.09
N ALA A 223 -7.20 -11.83 14.75
CA ALA A 223 -7.55 -12.52 15.99
C ALA A 223 -7.65 -14.03 15.79
N ALA A 224 -7.89 -14.48 14.55
CA ALA A 224 -7.93 -15.89 14.18
C ALA A 224 -6.55 -16.51 13.91
N PHE A 225 -5.47 -15.73 13.86
CA PHE A 225 -4.10 -16.26 13.83
C PHE A 225 -3.73 -16.77 15.23
N GLN A 226 -3.74 -18.09 15.40
CA GLN A 226 -3.14 -18.78 16.54
C GLN A 226 -1.72 -19.24 16.19
#